data_AF-A0A662FJW3-F1
#
_entry.id   AF-A0A662FJW3-F1
#
_cell.length_a   1.000
_cell.length_b   1.000
_cell.length_c   1.000
_cell.angle_alpha   90.00
_cell.angle_beta   90.00
_cell.angle_gamma   90.00
#
_symmetry.space_group_name_H-M   'P 1'
#
loop_
_entity.id
_entity.type
_entity.pdbx_description
1 polymer ?
#
loop_
_entity_poly.entity_id
_entity_poly.type
_entity_poly.pdbx_seq_one_letter_code
_entity_poly.pdbx_strand_id
1 'polypeptide(L)'
;MTAHFYFKIFNTIKSEHEAKDFAKLELLRLFGEVSLIHNFFDKLLEEPLKSFIYEPIRVQDIITNELPYGKIQGYYGNKRDLTDVTQLVKRLSYIREIFLIIESKDKPEKILKKIFPDGVVGKNVQFFEKDGKILFRFVTNQYFLEKSEYISKLSRNEEEINRNVEILFSHLIKNNYRIPASSTMAIGKRLEDYFAIREEPSLYLNHYMHPYKGKFHPKMVKALLNYVYPKSKGIVLDNFAGSGTLLVEAASLGLDGLGVEINPLSVLMSNVKCHSITIPLDKLKKAIEEYVKMVENEINYFVSSNNGQKLLIKNSLDHAKIKEEARRALKEIERMNGFK
;
A
#
# COMPACT_ATOMS: atom_id res chain seq x y z
N MET A 1 16.07 29.44 4.48
CA MET A 1 16.68 28.28 3.79
C MET A 1 15.62 27.75 2.85
N THR A 2 15.78 27.86 1.54
CA THR A 2 14.75 27.37 0.61
C THR A 2 14.86 25.84 0.48
N ALA A 3 13.76 25.14 0.71
CA ALA A 3 13.62 23.71 0.51
C ALA A 3 12.96 23.44 -0.84
N HIS A 4 13.65 22.68 -1.70
CA HIS A 4 13.19 22.36 -3.06
C HIS A 4 12.69 20.93 -3.12
N PHE A 5 11.45 20.74 -3.56
CA PHE A 5 10.78 19.45 -3.64
C PHE A 5 10.53 19.07 -5.09
N TYR A 6 10.89 17.85 -5.44
CA TYR A 6 10.58 17.23 -6.72
C TYR A 6 9.81 15.94 -6.46
N PHE A 7 8.55 15.93 -6.85
CA PHE A 7 7.63 14.81 -6.69
C PHE A 7 7.60 14.01 -7.98
N LYS A 8 8.14 12.80 -7.97
CA LYS A 8 8.09 11.89 -9.12
C LYS A 8 6.83 11.03 -9.04
N ILE A 9 6.01 11.06 -10.08
CA ILE A 9 4.77 10.27 -10.10
C ILE A 9 5.06 8.79 -10.40
N PHE A 10 4.08 7.93 -10.11
CA PHE A 10 4.18 6.50 -10.41
C PHE A 10 4.31 6.21 -11.90
N ASN A 11 5.15 5.23 -12.20
CA ASN A 11 5.42 4.74 -13.55
C ASN A 11 4.32 3.82 -14.11
N THR A 12 3.34 3.49 -13.27
CA THR A 12 2.18 2.65 -13.52
C THR A 12 0.91 3.43 -13.88
N ILE A 13 0.92 4.76 -13.78
CA ILE A 13 -0.23 5.62 -14.11
C ILE A 13 -0.64 5.42 -15.56
N LYS A 14 -1.94 5.22 -15.80
CA LYS A 14 -2.47 4.84 -17.13
C LYS A 14 -3.25 5.95 -17.82
N SER A 15 -3.60 7.03 -17.11
CA SER A 15 -4.39 8.13 -17.65
C SER A 15 -3.71 9.49 -17.43
N GLU A 16 -3.84 10.38 -18.42
CA GLU A 16 -3.36 11.76 -18.30
C GLU A 16 -4.09 12.51 -17.17
N HIS A 17 -5.37 12.21 -16.92
CA HIS A 17 -6.15 12.80 -15.82
C HIS A 17 -5.59 12.42 -14.44
N GLU A 18 -5.08 11.20 -14.28
CA GLU A 18 -4.44 10.79 -13.03
C GLU A 18 -3.13 11.55 -12.80
N ALA A 19 -2.30 11.64 -13.84
CA ALA A 19 -1.04 12.34 -13.79
C ALA A 19 -1.22 13.85 -13.60
N LYS A 20 -2.24 14.47 -14.22
CA LYS A 20 -2.45 15.93 -14.29
C LYS A 20 -3.39 16.46 -13.21
N ASP A 21 -4.50 15.78 -12.97
CA ASP A 21 -5.59 16.29 -12.15
C ASP A 21 -5.52 15.69 -10.74
N PHE A 22 -5.55 14.36 -10.59
CA PHE A 22 -5.56 13.73 -9.27
C PHE A 22 -4.26 13.93 -8.48
N ALA A 23 -3.10 13.71 -9.12
CA ALA A 23 -1.80 13.94 -8.48
C ALA A 23 -1.63 15.41 -8.05
N LYS A 24 -2.11 16.35 -8.87
CA LYS A 24 -2.06 17.78 -8.55
C LYS A 24 -3.01 18.14 -7.41
N LEU A 25 -4.22 17.59 -7.39
CA LEU A 25 -5.22 17.87 -6.35
C LEU A 25 -4.73 17.47 -4.96
N GLU A 26 -4.17 16.26 -4.81
CA GLU A 26 -3.65 15.83 -3.51
C GLU A 26 -2.42 16.66 -3.08
N LEU A 27 -1.52 16.98 -4.01
CA LEU A 27 -0.35 17.83 -3.73
C LEU A 27 -0.77 19.25 -3.34
N LEU A 28 -1.72 19.84 -4.05
CA LEU A 28 -2.25 21.17 -3.74
C LEU A 28 -2.73 21.24 -2.29
N ARG A 29 -3.37 20.18 -1.81
CA ARG A 29 -3.93 20.15 -0.45
C ARG A 29 -2.90 19.79 0.61
N LEU A 30 -2.07 18.78 0.38
CA LEU A 30 -1.12 18.27 1.37
C LEU A 30 0.19 19.07 1.44
N PHE A 31 0.60 19.63 0.30
CA PHE A 31 1.84 20.38 0.16
C PHE A 31 1.58 21.87 -0.12
N GLY A 32 0.73 22.19 -1.08
CA GLY A 32 0.48 23.54 -1.57
C GLY A 32 0.76 23.67 -3.07
N GLU A 33 1.00 24.89 -3.54
CA GLU A 33 1.24 25.15 -4.95
C GLU A 33 2.46 24.40 -5.50
N VAL A 34 2.27 23.81 -6.69
CA VAL A 34 3.27 23.06 -7.43
C VAL A 34 3.18 23.39 -8.91
N SER A 35 4.32 23.31 -9.61
CA SER A 35 4.42 23.39 -11.07
C SER A 35 4.71 22.02 -11.67
N LEU A 36 4.36 21.83 -12.94
CA LEU A 36 4.56 20.57 -13.63
C LEU A 36 6.03 20.33 -13.97
N ILE A 37 6.47 19.09 -13.86
CA ILE A 37 7.70 18.59 -14.46
C ILE A 37 7.30 17.74 -15.66
N HIS A 38 7.61 18.24 -16.86
CA HIS A 38 7.37 17.48 -18.09
C HIS A 38 8.43 16.41 -18.31
N ASN A 39 9.69 16.77 -18.09
CA ASN A 39 10.81 15.86 -18.14
C ASN A 39 11.77 16.14 -16.98
N PHE A 40 12.13 15.11 -16.23
CA PHE A 40 13.12 15.23 -15.16
C PHE A 40 14.51 15.59 -15.69
N PHE A 41 14.82 15.27 -16.95
CA PHE A 41 16.05 15.70 -17.58
C PHE A 41 16.22 17.23 -17.55
N ASP A 42 15.16 17.99 -17.83
CA ASP A 42 15.22 19.45 -17.82
C ASP A 42 15.55 19.97 -16.40
N LYS A 43 14.96 19.37 -15.37
CA LYS A 43 15.22 19.71 -13.97
C LYS A 43 16.62 19.33 -13.51
N LEU A 44 17.20 18.26 -14.06
CA LEU A 44 18.57 17.87 -13.79
C LEU A 44 19.58 18.90 -14.31
N LEU A 45 19.23 19.72 -15.31
CA LEU A 45 20.08 20.79 -15.82
C LEU A 45 20.00 22.09 -15.00
N GLU A 46 19.07 22.18 -14.06
CA GLU A 46 18.79 23.37 -13.26
C GLU A 46 19.29 23.21 -11.80
N GLU A 47 19.73 24.30 -11.18
CA GLU A 47 19.97 24.32 -9.73
C GLU A 47 18.64 24.24 -8.95
N PRO A 48 18.62 23.62 -7.75
CA PRO A 48 19.76 22.99 -7.08
C PRO A 48 19.99 21.51 -7.44
N LEU A 49 19.18 20.92 -8.32
CA LEU A 49 19.28 19.48 -8.63
C LEU A 49 20.56 19.13 -9.42
N LYS A 50 21.01 20.03 -10.30
CA LYS A 50 22.25 19.92 -11.07
C LYS A 50 23.48 19.62 -10.20
N SER A 51 23.55 20.16 -8.98
CA SER A 51 24.71 19.93 -8.10
C SER A 51 24.89 18.47 -7.69
N PHE A 52 23.86 17.63 -7.86
CA PHE A 52 23.89 16.21 -7.54
C PHE A 52 24.23 15.30 -8.73
N ILE A 53 24.63 15.88 -9.88
CA ILE A 53 25.10 15.14 -11.05
C ILE A 53 26.62 15.04 -11.01
N TYR A 54 27.14 14.00 -10.36
CA TYR A 54 28.58 13.77 -10.23
C TYR A 54 28.90 12.27 -10.05
N GLU A 55 30.18 11.92 -10.04
CA GLU A 55 30.67 10.56 -9.73
C GLU A 55 31.29 10.53 -8.32
N PRO A 56 31.19 9.42 -7.57
CA PRO A 56 30.68 8.10 -7.97
C PRO A 56 29.15 7.93 -7.79
N ILE A 57 28.44 8.94 -7.30
CA ILE A 57 27.01 8.84 -6.98
C ILE A 57 26.16 9.46 -8.10
N ARG A 58 25.59 8.59 -8.93
CA ARG A 58 24.78 8.98 -10.08
C ARG A 58 23.31 9.18 -9.73
N VAL A 59 22.96 10.28 -9.06
CA VAL A 59 21.55 10.61 -8.69
C VAL A 59 20.64 10.71 -9.92
N GLN A 60 21.18 11.13 -11.06
CA GLN A 60 20.47 11.15 -12.33
C GLN A 60 19.96 9.76 -12.75
N ASP A 61 20.70 8.69 -12.49
CA ASP A 61 20.27 7.33 -12.80
C ASP A 61 19.09 6.91 -11.91
N ILE A 62 19.09 7.38 -10.65
CA ILE A 62 18.01 7.13 -9.68
C ILE A 62 16.72 7.85 -10.09
N ILE A 63 16.83 9.14 -10.42
CA ILE A 63 15.68 9.97 -10.80
C ILE A 63 15.08 9.48 -12.14
N THR A 64 15.93 9.07 -13.08
CA THR A 64 15.48 8.59 -14.40
C THR A 64 15.12 7.10 -14.43
N ASN A 65 15.40 6.35 -13.37
CA ASN A 65 14.99 4.95 -13.28
C ASN A 65 13.45 4.84 -13.29
N GLU A 66 12.91 4.09 -14.25
CA GLU A 66 11.47 3.90 -14.41
C GLU A 66 10.67 5.22 -14.45
N LEU A 67 11.03 6.14 -15.35
CA LEU A 67 10.20 7.33 -15.58
C LEU A 67 8.77 6.94 -16.00
N PRO A 68 7.76 7.72 -15.58
CA PRO A 68 6.37 7.48 -15.96
C PRO A 68 6.14 7.73 -17.45
N TYR A 69 5.09 7.11 -17.98
CA TYR A 69 4.64 7.36 -19.34
C TYR A 69 3.91 8.71 -19.43
N GLY A 70 3.86 9.27 -20.64
CA GLY A 70 3.16 10.52 -20.91
C GLY A 70 4.00 11.78 -20.71
N LYS A 71 3.36 12.94 -20.87
CA LYS A 71 4.02 14.27 -20.88
C LYS A 71 4.31 14.83 -19.49
N ILE A 72 3.77 14.25 -18.43
CA ILE A 72 3.91 14.73 -17.06
C ILE A 72 4.69 13.66 -16.31
N GLN A 73 5.91 13.99 -15.87
CA GLN A 73 6.74 13.09 -15.09
C GLN A 73 6.72 13.36 -13.59
N GLY A 74 6.27 14.55 -13.20
CA GLY A 74 6.28 14.94 -11.80
C GLY A 74 5.79 16.34 -11.56
N TYR A 75 6.05 16.80 -10.35
CA TYR A 75 5.74 18.13 -9.87
C TYR A 75 6.93 18.73 -9.13
N TYR A 76 7.11 20.04 -9.25
CA TYR A 76 8.09 20.81 -8.51
C TYR A 76 7.39 21.76 -7.55
N GLY A 77 7.93 21.92 -6.36
CA GLY A 77 7.46 22.91 -5.39
C GLY A 77 8.60 23.36 -4.50
N ASN A 78 8.41 24.48 -3.80
CA ASN A 78 9.38 24.96 -2.82
C ASN A 78 8.70 25.46 -1.54
N LYS A 79 9.48 25.48 -0.46
CA LYS A 79 9.08 26.03 0.84
C LYS A 79 10.22 26.89 1.38
N ARG A 80 9.87 27.93 2.15
CA ARG A 80 10.85 28.80 2.82
C ARG A 80 11.47 28.15 4.06
N ASP A 81 10.82 27.12 4.58
CA ASP A 81 11.16 26.45 5.82
C ASP A 81 11.24 24.94 5.62
N LEU A 82 12.03 24.30 6.50
CA LEU A 82 12.12 22.86 6.58
C LEU A 82 10.74 22.28 6.96
N THR A 83 10.22 21.38 6.13
CA THR A 83 8.87 20.82 6.28
C THR A 83 8.95 19.36 6.70
N ASP A 84 8.12 18.96 7.67
CA ASP A 84 7.90 17.55 8.01
C ASP A 84 7.19 16.86 6.84
N VAL A 85 7.86 15.88 6.24
CA VAL A 85 7.38 15.13 5.07
C VAL A 85 6.60 13.88 5.45
N THR A 86 6.44 13.57 6.74
CA THR A 86 5.81 12.33 7.23
C THR A 86 4.42 12.13 6.62
N GLN A 87 3.60 13.18 6.59
CA GLN A 87 2.26 13.11 5.99
C GLN A 87 2.33 12.93 4.46
N LEU A 88 3.27 13.57 3.78
CA LEU A 88 3.46 13.40 2.34
C LEU A 88 3.85 11.95 2.01
N VAL A 89 4.83 11.40 2.72
CA VAL A 89 5.32 10.03 2.52
C VAL A 89 4.23 9.01 2.82
N LYS A 90 3.44 9.20 3.89
CA LYS A 90 2.38 8.25 4.29
C LYS A 90 1.14 8.30 3.40
N ARG A 91 0.76 9.49 2.92
CA ARG A 91 -0.56 9.71 2.33
C ARG A 91 -0.58 9.78 0.82
N LEU A 92 0.46 10.35 0.19
CA LEU A 92 0.43 10.59 -1.26
C LEU A 92 0.23 9.28 -2.02
N SER A 93 -0.70 9.33 -2.98
CA SER A 93 -1.14 8.18 -3.73
C SER A 93 -0.48 8.15 -5.10
N TYR A 94 -0.45 9.25 -5.86
CA TYR A 94 0.13 9.27 -7.21
C TYR A 94 1.62 9.61 -7.24
N ILE A 95 2.20 9.99 -6.11
CA ILE A 95 3.64 10.27 -5.99
C ILE A 95 4.36 9.01 -5.52
N ARG A 96 5.35 8.56 -6.30
CA ARG A 96 6.19 7.40 -5.97
C ARG A 96 7.36 7.78 -5.09
N GLU A 97 8.02 8.89 -5.43
CA GLU A 97 9.25 9.33 -4.79
C GLU A 97 9.24 10.85 -4.59
N ILE A 98 9.80 11.30 -3.48
CA ILE A 98 9.97 12.71 -3.16
C ILE A 98 11.47 12.98 -3.04
N PHE A 99 11.98 13.90 -3.85
CA PHE A 99 13.35 14.39 -3.73
C PHE A 99 13.31 15.78 -3.08
N LEU A 100 13.98 15.92 -1.95
CA LEU A 100 14.07 17.16 -1.19
C LEU A 100 15.51 17.63 -1.17
N ILE A 101 15.76 18.84 -1.65
CA ILE A 101 17.08 19.49 -1.57
C ILE A 101 17.02 20.68 -0.63
N ILE A 102 17.98 20.73 0.28
CA ILE A 102 18.19 21.84 1.21
C ILE A 102 19.67 22.20 1.30
N GLU A 103 19.96 23.46 1.62
CA GLU A 103 21.29 23.92 1.99
C GLU A 103 21.42 23.91 3.51
N SER A 104 22.35 23.13 4.06
CA SER A 104 22.52 23.02 5.50
C SER A 104 23.93 22.60 5.88
N LYS A 105 24.39 23.09 7.04
CA LYS A 105 25.65 22.65 7.69
C LYS A 105 25.42 21.54 8.72
N ASP A 106 24.15 21.26 9.07
CA ASP A 106 23.80 20.17 9.97
C ASP A 106 23.96 18.81 9.28
N LYS A 107 24.33 17.77 10.04
CA LYS A 107 24.39 16.39 9.54
C LYS A 107 23.02 15.90 9.03
N PRO A 108 22.95 15.16 7.90
CA PRO A 108 21.68 14.69 7.33
C PRO A 108 20.82 13.89 8.30
N GLU A 109 21.41 13.07 9.17
CA GLU A 109 20.68 12.23 10.11
C GLU A 109 19.95 13.06 11.17
N LYS A 110 20.54 14.18 11.60
CA LYS A 110 19.92 15.12 12.53
C LYS A 110 18.71 15.80 11.90
N ILE A 111 18.81 16.14 10.62
CA ILE A 111 17.71 16.75 9.86
C ILE A 111 16.62 15.71 9.60
N LEU A 112 16.99 14.50 9.18
CA LEU A 112 16.08 13.40 8.90
C LEU A 112 15.17 13.11 10.10
N LYS A 113 15.73 13.03 11.31
CA LYS A 113 14.95 12.83 12.55
C LYS A 113 13.90 13.91 12.80
N LYS A 114 14.08 15.13 12.26
CA LYS A 114 13.11 16.23 12.38
C LYS A 114 12.04 16.19 11.30
N ILE A 115 12.42 15.86 10.06
CA ILE A 115 11.51 15.94 8.90
C ILE A 115 10.80 14.64 8.57
N PHE A 116 11.37 13.51 8.98
CA PHE A 116 10.78 12.19 8.79
C PHE A 116 11.27 11.24 9.88
N PRO A 117 10.70 11.34 11.09
CA PRO A 117 11.09 10.50 12.23
C PRO A 117 10.95 8.99 11.95
N ASP A 118 10.01 8.60 11.08
CA ASP A 118 9.76 7.21 10.66
C ASP A 118 10.74 6.73 9.55
N GLY A 119 11.71 7.57 9.19
CA GLY A 119 12.70 7.31 8.16
C GLY A 119 13.74 6.29 8.59
N VAL A 120 13.84 5.20 7.84
CA VAL A 120 14.87 4.17 7.96
C VAL A 120 15.75 4.21 6.71
N VAL A 121 16.97 4.69 6.89
CA VAL A 121 17.96 4.81 5.81
C VAL A 121 18.20 3.45 5.18
N GLY A 122 18.12 3.39 3.85
CA GLY A 122 18.27 2.14 3.10
C GLY A 122 17.00 1.29 2.99
N LYS A 123 15.86 1.75 3.55
CA LYS A 123 14.54 1.13 3.35
C LYS A 123 13.51 2.07 2.70
N ASN A 124 13.23 3.21 3.32
CA ASN A 124 12.24 4.19 2.81
C ASN A 124 12.85 5.58 2.57
N VAL A 125 14.13 5.78 2.92
CA VAL A 125 14.86 7.02 2.68
C VAL A 125 16.33 6.77 2.30
N GLN A 126 16.86 7.63 1.43
CA GLN A 126 18.29 7.79 1.14
C GLN A 126 18.64 9.27 1.23
N PHE A 127 19.91 9.59 1.46
CA PHE A 127 20.40 10.95 1.35
C PHE A 127 21.78 11.01 0.69
N PHE A 128 22.09 12.16 0.12
CA PHE A 128 23.34 12.44 -0.58
C PHE A 128 23.79 13.86 -0.21
N GLU A 129 25.09 14.06 -0.04
CA GLU A 129 25.67 15.34 0.36
C GLU A 129 26.65 15.82 -0.70
N LYS A 130 26.52 17.08 -1.09
CA LYS A 130 27.43 17.72 -2.04
C LYS A 130 27.48 19.23 -1.83
N ASP A 131 28.68 19.76 -1.64
CA ASP A 131 28.96 21.21 -1.58
C ASP A 131 28.03 21.99 -0.63
N GLY A 132 27.76 21.44 0.56
CA GLY A 132 26.88 22.06 1.57
C GLY A 132 25.37 21.92 1.31
N LYS A 133 24.99 21.19 0.27
CA LYS A 133 23.61 20.78 -0.04
C LYS A 133 23.40 19.32 0.36
N ILE A 134 22.18 19.02 0.78
CA ILE A 134 21.73 17.67 1.12
C ILE A 134 20.50 17.36 0.26
N LEU A 135 20.54 16.24 -0.46
CA LEU A 135 19.42 15.68 -1.21
C LEU A 135 18.89 14.46 -0.47
N PHE A 136 17.66 14.54 0.02
CA PHE A 136 16.92 13.39 0.52
C PHE A 136 16.04 12.80 -0.58
N ARG A 137 16.02 11.48 -0.70
CA ARG A 137 15.06 10.71 -1.51
C ARG A 137 14.18 9.92 -0.57
N PHE A 138 12.88 10.19 -0.59
CA PHE A 138 11.87 9.43 0.16
C PHE A 138 11.05 8.57 -0.79
N VAL A 139 10.82 7.32 -0.44
CA VAL A 139 9.88 6.43 -1.15
C VAL A 139 8.55 6.49 -0.41
N THR A 140 7.46 6.79 -1.12
CA THR A 140 6.14 6.90 -0.49
C THR A 140 5.60 5.54 -0.07
N ASN A 141 4.77 5.52 0.97
CA ASN A 141 4.15 4.29 1.46
C ASN A 141 3.35 3.60 0.37
N GLN A 142 2.72 4.36 -0.53
CA GLN A 142 1.95 3.81 -1.63
C GLN A 142 2.74 2.81 -2.49
N TYR A 143 4.05 3.03 -2.68
CA TYR A 143 4.88 2.11 -3.45
C TYR A 143 4.95 0.73 -2.76
N PHE A 144 5.21 0.74 -1.45
CA PHE A 144 5.28 -0.49 -0.67
C PHE A 144 3.92 -1.19 -0.60
N LEU A 145 2.83 -0.43 -0.45
CA LEU A 145 1.48 -0.96 -0.46
C LEU A 145 1.18 -1.67 -1.78
N GLU A 146 1.35 -1.01 -2.93
CA GLU A 146 1.09 -1.61 -4.25
C GLU A 146 1.88 -2.90 -4.46
N LYS A 147 3.16 -2.92 -4.09
CA LYS A 147 4.00 -4.11 -4.26
C LYS A 147 3.78 -5.20 -3.21
N SER A 148 3.17 -4.88 -2.07
CA SER A 148 2.80 -5.88 -1.05
C SER A 148 1.81 -6.93 -1.58
N GLU A 149 1.04 -6.63 -2.63
CA GLU A 149 0.16 -7.58 -3.30
C GLU A 149 0.92 -8.85 -3.73
N TYR A 150 2.13 -8.69 -4.28
CA TYR A 150 2.95 -9.83 -4.70
C TYR A 150 3.52 -10.60 -3.51
N ILE A 151 3.83 -9.93 -2.41
CA ILE A 151 4.27 -10.58 -1.17
C ILE A 151 3.17 -11.51 -0.67
N SER A 152 1.94 -10.99 -0.54
CA SER A 152 0.79 -11.77 -0.07
C SER A 152 0.47 -12.96 -0.98
N LYS A 153 0.64 -12.83 -2.30
CA LYS A 153 0.37 -13.92 -3.26
C LYS A 153 1.45 -15.00 -3.29
N LEU A 154 2.71 -14.61 -3.09
CA LEU A 154 3.86 -15.51 -3.32
C LEU A 154 4.42 -16.13 -2.05
N SER A 155 4.24 -15.50 -0.88
CA SER A 155 4.65 -16.09 0.39
C SER A 155 3.72 -17.24 0.81
N ARG A 156 4.28 -18.22 1.53
CA ARG A 156 3.56 -19.40 2.05
C ARG A 156 3.54 -19.51 3.57
N ASN A 157 4.40 -18.75 4.24
CA ASN A 157 4.49 -18.71 5.70
C ASN A 157 5.04 -17.34 6.15
N GLU A 158 5.07 -17.11 7.47
CA GLU A 158 5.49 -15.84 8.05
C GLU A 158 6.97 -15.51 7.83
N GLU A 159 7.85 -16.50 7.85
CA GLU A 159 9.28 -16.31 7.60
C GLU A 159 9.52 -15.78 6.19
N GLU A 160 8.82 -16.35 5.20
CA GLU A 160 8.85 -15.87 3.82
C GLU A 160 8.26 -14.47 3.69
N ILE A 161 7.17 -14.15 4.40
CA ILE A 161 6.62 -12.78 4.44
C ILE A 161 7.69 -11.79 4.92
N ASN A 162 8.30 -12.05 6.07
CA ASN A 162 9.32 -11.17 6.65
C ASN A 162 10.51 -10.97 5.69
N ARG A 163 11.02 -12.07 5.11
CA ARG A 163 12.10 -12.00 4.11
C ARG A 163 11.69 -11.18 2.89
N ASN A 164 10.50 -11.40 2.35
CA ASN A 164 10.02 -10.76 1.14
C ASN A 164 9.72 -9.26 1.36
N VAL A 165 9.32 -8.85 2.57
CA VAL A 165 9.18 -7.45 2.96
C VAL A 165 10.55 -6.73 2.98
N GLU A 166 11.60 -7.37 3.48
CA GLU A 166 12.96 -6.80 3.44
C GLU A 166 13.49 -6.67 2.00
N ILE A 167 13.18 -7.63 1.13
CA ILE A 167 13.48 -7.52 -0.32
C ILE A 167 12.75 -6.32 -0.92
N LEU A 168 11.47 -6.13 -0.59
CA LEU A 168 10.69 -4.99 -1.08
C LEU A 168 11.28 -3.65 -0.64
N PHE A 169 11.63 -3.49 0.64
CA PHE A 169 12.25 -2.25 1.14
C PHE A 169 13.60 -1.95 0.47
N SER A 170 14.38 -2.98 0.18
CA SER A 170 15.70 -2.79 -0.45
C SER A 170 15.63 -2.59 -1.97
N HIS A 171 14.55 -3.02 -2.64
CA HIS A 171 14.47 -3.05 -4.10
C HIS A 171 14.71 -1.69 -4.77
N LEU A 172 13.92 -0.67 -4.45
CA LEU A 172 14.05 0.67 -5.07
C LEU A 172 15.34 1.42 -4.67
N ILE A 173 16.00 0.98 -3.61
CA ILE A 173 17.14 1.68 -3.01
C ILE A 173 18.46 1.08 -3.49
N LYS A 174 18.56 -0.25 -3.54
CA LYS A 174 19.80 -0.98 -3.84
C LYS A 174 19.85 -1.54 -5.26
N ASN A 175 18.71 -1.75 -5.91
CA ASN A 175 18.62 -2.52 -7.15
C ASN A 175 18.28 -1.67 -8.38
N ASN A 176 18.71 -0.40 -8.43
CA ASN A 176 18.41 0.51 -9.56
C ASN A 176 18.88 0.01 -10.93
N TYR A 177 19.91 -0.85 -10.97
CA TYR A 177 20.48 -1.41 -12.19
C TYR A 177 20.08 -2.87 -12.44
N ARG A 178 19.16 -3.41 -11.64
CA ARG A 178 18.73 -4.79 -11.79
C ARG A 178 17.89 -4.93 -13.06
N ILE A 179 18.28 -5.83 -13.95
CA ILE A 179 17.50 -6.17 -15.14
C ILE A 179 16.39 -7.16 -14.73
N PRO A 180 15.11 -6.84 -14.94
CA PRO A 180 14.02 -7.77 -14.67
C PRO A 180 14.03 -8.93 -15.67
N ALA A 181 13.62 -10.10 -15.20
CA ALA A 181 13.41 -11.24 -16.08
C ALA A 181 12.25 -10.97 -17.06
N SER A 182 12.29 -11.66 -18.21
CA SER A 182 11.24 -11.53 -19.23
C SER A 182 9.86 -11.86 -18.66
N SER A 183 8.85 -11.11 -19.09
CA SER A 183 7.44 -11.34 -18.71
C SER A 183 6.96 -12.74 -19.12
N THR A 184 7.47 -13.28 -20.23
CA THR A 184 7.13 -14.61 -20.76
C THR A 184 7.80 -15.77 -20.01
N MET A 185 8.75 -15.48 -19.13
CA MET A 185 9.51 -16.52 -18.42
C MET A 185 8.63 -17.20 -17.36
N ALA A 186 8.38 -18.50 -17.52
CA ALA A 186 7.54 -19.26 -16.59
C ALA A 186 8.30 -19.73 -15.33
N ILE A 187 9.59 -20.09 -15.48
CA ILE A 187 10.42 -20.68 -14.42
C ILE A 187 11.58 -19.74 -14.09
N GLY A 188 11.90 -19.59 -12.80
CA GLY A 188 13.07 -18.82 -12.34
C GLY A 188 12.80 -17.33 -12.08
N LYS A 189 11.53 -16.88 -12.17
CA LYS A 189 11.15 -15.53 -11.74
C LYS A 189 11.40 -15.37 -10.25
N ARG A 190 12.03 -14.27 -9.88
CA ARG A 190 12.21 -13.83 -8.50
C ARG A 190 11.15 -12.80 -8.14
N LEU A 191 10.96 -12.56 -6.85
CA LEU A 191 9.97 -11.61 -6.35
C LEU A 191 10.18 -10.21 -6.96
N GLU A 192 11.42 -9.78 -7.09
CA GLU A 192 11.80 -8.49 -7.65
C GLU A 192 11.39 -8.31 -9.12
N ASP A 193 11.25 -9.41 -9.87
CA ASP A 193 10.76 -9.33 -11.26
C ASP A 193 9.29 -8.90 -11.31
N TYR A 194 8.51 -9.25 -10.28
CA TYR A 194 7.13 -8.79 -10.14
C TYR A 194 7.06 -7.31 -9.73
N PHE A 195 8.05 -6.82 -8.98
CA PHE A 195 8.11 -5.40 -8.63
C PHE A 195 8.36 -4.50 -9.84
N ALA A 196 9.11 -4.98 -10.83
CA ALA A 196 9.36 -4.27 -12.08
C ALA A 196 8.17 -4.26 -13.07
N ILE A 197 7.08 -4.98 -12.78
CA ILE A 197 5.88 -4.96 -13.62
C ILE A 197 5.27 -3.55 -13.57
N ARG A 198 5.10 -2.94 -14.75
CA ARG A 198 4.52 -1.61 -14.94
C ARG A 198 2.99 -1.63 -15.08
N GLU A 199 2.35 -2.46 -14.28
CA GLU A 199 0.90 -2.48 -14.12
C GLU A 199 0.55 -1.97 -12.73
N GLU A 200 -0.53 -1.20 -12.64
CA GLU A 200 -1.03 -0.68 -11.37
C GLU A 200 -1.74 -1.79 -10.58
N PRO A 201 -1.22 -2.21 -9.42
CA PRO A 201 -1.89 -3.17 -8.56
C PRO A 201 -3.05 -2.47 -7.86
N SER A 202 -4.26 -3.02 -7.99
CA SER A 202 -5.48 -2.48 -7.35
C SER A 202 -6.01 -3.36 -6.21
N LEU A 203 -5.26 -4.40 -5.85
CA LEU A 203 -5.62 -5.39 -4.82
C LEU A 203 -4.67 -5.35 -3.62
N TYR A 204 -3.87 -4.29 -3.48
CA TYR A 204 -3.00 -4.10 -2.33
C TYR A 204 -3.75 -4.03 -1.00
N LEU A 205 -3.01 -4.15 0.11
CA LEU A 205 -3.56 -4.26 1.46
C LEU A 205 -4.57 -5.41 1.54
N ASN A 206 -5.83 -5.10 1.82
CA ASN A 206 -6.95 -5.99 2.02
C ASN A 206 -8.01 -5.82 0.91
N HIS A 207 -7.73 -5.05 -0.14
CA HIS A 207 -8.64 -4.89 -1.29
C HIS A 207 -8.82 -6.20 -2.07
N TYR A 208 -7.89 -7.15 -1.95
CA TYR A 208 -8.02 -8.49 -2.51
C TYR A 208 -9.06 -9.37 -1.80
N MET A 209 -9.40 -9.05 -0.54
CA MET A 209 -10.33 -9.88 0.25
C MET A 209 -11.73 -9.75 -0.37
N HIS A 210 -12.23 -10.80 -1.01
CA HIS A 210 -13.51 -10.85 -1.73
C HIS A 210 -13.59 -10.02 -3.04
N PRO A 211 -13.82 -10.66 -4.19
CA PRO A 211 -14.03 -9.97 -5.45
C PRO A 211 -15.41 -9.29 -5.48
N TYR A 212 -15.44 -8.02 -5.89
CA TYR A 212 -16.67 -7.25 -6.04
C TYR A 212 -16.64 -6.51 -7.38
N LYS A 213 -17.70 -6.67 -8.18
CA LYS A 213 -17.82 -6.01 -9.49
C LYS A 213 -18.17 -4.53 -9.29
N GLY A 214 -17.60 -3.65 -10.10
CA GLY A 214 -17.90 -2.21 -10.04
C GLY A 214 -17.29 -1.46 -8.86
N LYS A 215 -16.18 -1.95 -8.30
CA LYS A 215 -15.44 -1.26 -7.22
C LYS A 215 -14.66 -0.05 -7.74
N PHE A 216 -14.45 0.95 -6.87
CA PHE A 216 -13.55 2.07 -7.14
C PHE A 216 -12.09 1.62 -7.35
N HIS A 217 -11.32 2.47 -8.02
CA HIS A 217 -9.86 2.35 -8.01
C HIS A 217 -9.31 2.90 -6.67
N PRO A 218 -8.65 2.09 -5.83
CA PRO A 218 -8.23 2.53 -4.49
C PRO A 218 -7.34 3.78 -4.48
N LYS A 219 -6.41 3.87 -5.44
CA LYS A 219 -5.49 5.01 -5.57
C LYS A 219 -6.20 6.34 -5.83
N MET A 220 -7.19 6.32 -6.73
CA MET A 220 -8.03 7.48 -7.03
C MET A 220 -8.81 7.92 -5.78
N VAL A 221 -9.40 6.96 -5.07
CA VAL A 221 -10.14 7.23 -3.83
C VAL A 221 -9.23 7.86 -2.77
N LYS A 222 -8.02 7.33 -2.59
CA LYS A 222 -7.03 7.87 -1.67
C LYS A 222 -6.64 9.31 -2.01
N ALA A 223 -6.45 9.64 -3.29
CA ALA A 223 -6.16 11.01 -3.74
C ALA A 223 -7.32 11.97 -3.41
N LEU A 224 -8.56 11.54 -3.66
CA LEU A 224 -9.76 12.33 -3.34
C LEU A 224 -9.90 12.53 -1.83
N LEU A 225 -9.66 11.49 -1.03
CA LEU A 225 -9.64 11.59 0.44
C LEU A 225 -8.55 12.55 0.92
N ASN A 226 -7.36 12.55 0.32
CA ASN A 226 -6.30 13.52 0.64
C ASN A 226 -6.71 14.97 0.32
N TYR A 227 -7.43 15.17 -0.79
CA TYR A 227 -7.93 16.49 -1.17
C TYR A 227 -8.99 17.00 -0.20
N VAL A 228 -9.96 16.16 0.18
CA VAL A 228 -11.06 16.54 1.08
C VAL A 228 -10.59 16.61 2.54
N TYR A 229 -9.81 15.62 2.98
CA TYR A 229 -9.31 15.45 4.35
C TYR A 229 -7.77 15.44 4.35
N PRO A 230 -7.10 16.61 4.37
CA PRO A 230 -5.63 16.66 4.39
C PRO A 230 -5.01 16.29 5.74
N LYS A 231 -5.83 16.00 6.75
CA LYS A 231 -5.40 15.60 8.09
C LYS A 231 -5.98 14.23 8.40
N SER A 232 -5.34 13.46 9.28
CA SER A 232 -5.86 12.21 9.83
C SER A 232 -6.97 12.47 10.87
N LYS A 233 -8.01 13.17 10.44
CA LYS A 233 -9.20 13.49 11.24
C LYS A 233 -10.33 13.87 10.30
N GLY A 234 -11.47 13.21 10.45
CA GLY A 234 -12.67 13.44 9.63
C GLY A 234 -13.54 12.19 9.60
N ILE A 235 -14.80 12.37 9.19
CA ILE A 235 -15.77 11.29 9.04
C ILE A 235 -16.16 11.18 7.57
N VAL A 236 -16.04 9.98 7.01
CA VAL A 236 -16.40 9.66 5.63
C VAL A 236 -17.67 8.80 5.65
N LEU A 237 -18.67 9.17 4.84
CA LEU A 237 -19.87 8.39 4.63
C LEU A 237 -19.85 7.80 3.22
N ASP A 238 -19.99 6.47 3.13
CA ASP A 238 -20.30 5.76 1.88
C ASP A 238 -21.71 5.19 1.97
N ASN A 239 -22.67 5.80 1.28
CA ASN A 239 -24.06 5.34 1.30
C ASN A 239 -24.34 4.15 0.36
N PHE A 240 -23.33 3.69 -0.39
CA PHE A 240 -23.37 2.50 -1.24
C PHE A 240 -22.03 1.75 -1.11
N ALA A 241 -21.71 1.37 0.13
CA ALA A 241 -20.35 0.96 0.52
C ALA A 241 -19.82 -0.27 -0.25
N GLY A 242 -20.70 -1.14 -0.75
CA GLY A 242 -20.31 -2.37 -1.43
C GLY A 242 -19.28 -3.14 -0.59
N SER A 243 -18.17 -3.53 -1.21
CA SER A 243 -17.08 -4.23 -0.51
C SER A 243 -16.12 -3.33 0.29
N GLY A 244 -16.40 -2.03 0.40
CA GLY A 244 -15.76 -1.12 1.34
C GLY A 244 -14.53 -0.35 0.86
N THR A 245 -14.29 -0.18 -0.45
CA THR A 245 -13.04 0.46 -0.94
C THR A 245 -12.82 1.87 -0.36
N LEU A 246 -13.86 2.71 -0.28
CA LEU A 246 -13.75 4.04 0.33
C LEU A 246 -13.40 3.98 1.81
N LEU A 247 -14.06 3.09 2.54
CA LEU A 247 -13.90 2.93 3.99
C LEU A 247 -12.52 2.36 4.35
N VAL A 248 -12.01 1.43 3.53
CA VAL A 248 -10.66 0.88 3.67
C VAL A 248 -9.59 1.94 3.49
N GLU A 249 -9.68 2.75 2.43
CA GLU A 249 -8.72 3.85 2.22
C GLU A 249 -8.84 4.93 3.31
N ALA A 250 -10.07 5.24 3.74
CA ALA A 250 -10.31 6.16 4.85
C ALA A 250 -9.66 5.68 6.15
N ALA A 251 -9.86 4.40 6.51
CA ALA A 251 -9.23 3.77 7.67
C ALA A 251 -7.70 3.82 7.58
N SER A 252 -7.12 3.55 6.40
CA SER A 252 -5.66 3.63 6.19
C SER A 252 -5.07 5.03 6.41
N LEU A 253 -5.90 6.07 6.24
CA LEU A 253 -5.53 7.48 6.43
C LEU A 253 -5.84 8.01 7.84
N GLY A 254 -6.39 7.16 8.72
CA GLY A 254 -6.81 7.52 10.07
C GLY A 254 -8.09 8.37 10.10
N LEU A 255 -9.02 8.12 9.16
CA LEU A 255 -10.34 8.73 9.12
C LEU A 255 -11.39 7.75 9.64
N ASP A 256 -12.44 8.28 10.26
CA ASP A 256 -13.60 7.49 10.68
C ASP A 256 -14.50 7.23 9.47
N GLY A 257 -14.96 5.99 9.30
CA GLY A 257 -15.78 5.58 8.15
C GLY A 257 -17.15 5.06 8.58
N LEU A 258 -18.21 5.53 7.93
CA LEU A 258 -19.57 5.02 8.05
C LEU A 258 -20.03 4.48 6.69
N GLY A 259 -20.50 3.24 6.67
CA GLY A 259 -20.93 2.56 5.45
C GLY A 259 -22.38 2.11 5.54
N VAL A 260 -23.15 2.33 4.47
CA VAL A 260 -24.48 1.74 4.28
C VAL A 260 -24.44 0.83 3.05
N GLU A 261 -24.91 -0.40 3.21
CA GLU A 261 -24.96 -1.41 2.15
C GLU A 261 -26.11 -2.38 2.43
N ILE A 262 -26.85 -2.76 1.39
CA ILE A 262 -28.01 -3.65 1.51
C ILE A 262 -27.59 -5.13 1.53
N ASN A 263 -26.49 -5.48 0.85
CA ASN A 263 -25.99 -6.84 0.79
C ASN A 263 -25.24 -7.21 2.10
N PRO A 264 -25.76 -8.16 2.90
CA PRO A 264 -25.13 -8.50 4.20
C PRO A 264 -23.71 -9.07 4.07
N LEU A 265 -23.41 -9.78 2.98
CA LEU A 265 -22.06 -10.30 2.73
C LEU A 265 -21.10 -9.14 2.44
N SER A 266 -21.53 -8.13 1.69
CA SER A 266 -20.72 -6.94 1.40
C SER A 266 -20.47 -6.12 2.67
N VAL A 267 -21.48 -5.99 3.54
CA VAL A 267 -21.31 -5.39 4.89
C VAL A 267 -20.26 -6.15 5.71
N LEU A 268 -20.37 -7.48 5.78
CA LEU A 268 -19.40 -8.31 6.49
C LEU A 268 -17.98 -8.12 5.93
N MET A 269 -17.83 -8.19 4.61
CA MET A 269 -16.52 -8.06 3.96
C MET A 269 -15.92 -6.66 4.16
N SER A 270 -16.72 -5.61 4.05
CA SER A 270 -16.29 -4.23 4.30
C SER A 270 -15.77 -4.09 5.74
N ASN A 271 -16.52 -4.61 6.72
CA ASN A 271 -16.13 -4.61 8.13
C ASN A 271 -14.84 -5.40 8.36
N VAL A 272 -14.72 -6.61 7.82
CA VAL A 272 -13.51 -7.43 7.97
C VAL A 272 -12.28 -6.69 7.44
N LYS A 273 -12.38 -6.10 6.25
CA LYS A 273 -11.28 -5.31 5.67
C LYS A 273 -10.94 -4.13 6.57
N CYS A 274 -11.90 -3.28 6.93
CA CYS A 274 -11.60 -2.09 7.71
C CYS A 274 -10.95 -2.44 9.06
N HIS A 275 -11.47 -3.43 9.78
CA HIS A 275 -10.90 -3.86 11.06
C HIS A 275 -9.52 -4.49 10.91
N SER A 276 -9.24 -5.21 9.81
CA SER A 276 -7.94 -5.86 9.61
C SER A 276 -6.76 -4.88 9.54
N ILE A 277 -7.02 -3.59 9.27
CA ILE A 277 -5.99 -2.53 9.26
C ILE A 277 -5.57 -2.15 10.68
N THR A 278 -6.51 -2.20 11.63
CA THR A 278 -6.33 -1.67 12.99
C THR A 278 -6.12 -2.75 14.04
N ILE A 279 -6.45 -4.01 13.74
CA ILE A 279 -6.28 -5.12 14.69
C ILE A 279 -4.78 -5.36 14.92
N PRO A 280 -4.31 -5.39 16.18
CA PRO A 280 -2.94 -5.78 16.51
C PRO A 280 -2.62 -7.20 16.05
N LEU A 281 -1.47 -7.38 15.39
CA LEU A 281 -1.09 -8.65 14.77
C LEU A 281 -0.98 -9.79 15.78
N ASP A 282 -0.45 -9.53 16.98
CA ASP A 282 -0.34 -10.48 18.08
C ASP A 282 -1.72 -11.00 18.53
N LYS A 283 -2.71 -10.09 18.63
CA LYS A 283 -4.08 -10.46 18.98
C LYS A 283 -4.73 -11.30 17.88
N LEU A 284 -4.52 -10.93 16.61
CA LEU A 284 -5.05 -11.69 15.48
C LEU A 284 -4.48 -13.11 15.45
N LYS A 285 -3.15 -13.24 15.62
CA LYS A 285 -2.49 -14.56 15.68
C LYS A 285 -3.05 -15.42 16.79
N LYS A 286 -3.12 -14.87 18.01
CA LYS A 286 -3.69 -15.58 19.16
C LYS A 286 -5.12 -16.05 18.89
N ALA A 287 -5.97 -15.18 18.33
CA ALA A 287 -7.34 -15.53 18.00
C ALA A 287 -7.43 -16.64 16.94
N ILE A 288 -6.56 -16.62 15.93
CA ILE A 288 -6.48 -17.68 14.92
C ILE A 288 -6.04 -19.00 15.56
N GLU A 289 -5.00 -18.99 16.41
CA GLU A 289 -4.51 -20.18 17.10
C GLU A 289 -5.58 -20.79 18.01
N GLU A 290 -6.28 -19.97 18.78
CA GLU A 290 -7.38 -20.40 19.65
C GLU A 290 -8.53 -21.00 18.83
N TYR A 291 -8.90 -20.37 17.71
CA TYR A 291 -9.94 -20.86 16.82
C TYR A 291 -9.56 -22.19 16.15
N VAL A 292 -8.33 -22.32 15.64
CA VAL A 292 -7.84 -23.57 15.04
C VAL A 292 -7.84 -24.70 16.06
N LYS A 293 -7.32 -24.48 17.28
CA LYS A 293 -7.34 -25.47 18.36
C LYS A 293 -8.77 -25.88 18.73
N MET A 294 -9.69 -24.92 18.80
CA MET A 294 -11.11 -25.21 19.03
C MET A 294 -11.66 -26.13 17.93
N VAL A 295 -11.43 -25.80 16.65
CA VAL A 295 -11.89 -26.60 15.51
C VAL A 295 -11.27 -28.00 15.51
N GLU A 296 -9.98 -28.13 15.79
CA GLU A 296 -9.29 -29.43 15.88
C GLU A 296 -9.88 -30.31 16.99
N ASN A 297 -10.13 -29.74 18.16
CA ASN A 297 -10.75 -30.45 19.28
C ASN A 297 -12.17 -30.94 18.93
N GLU A 298 -12.95 -30.08 18.29
CA GLU A 298 -14.32 -30.39 17.84
C GLU A 298 -14.34 -31.47 16.76
N ILE A 299 -13.40 -31.44 15.80
CA ILE A 299 -13.25 -32.49 14.79
C ILE A 299 -12.85 -33.82 15.44
N ASN A 300 -11.87 -33.82 16.34
CA ASN A 300 -11.43 -35.03 17.04
C ASN A 300 -12.58 -35.65 17.84
N TYR A 301 -13.35 -34.82 18.55
CA TYR A 301 -14.54 -35.26 19.27
C TYR A 301 -15.58 -35.88 18.34
N PHE A 302 -15.87 -35.22 17.21
CA PHE A 302 -16.82 -35.71 16.21
C PHE A 302 -16.40 -37.09 15.67
N VAL A 303 -15.13 -37.27 15.33
CA VAL A 303 -14.58 -38.55 14.84
C VAL A 303 -14.68 -39.65 15.90
N SER A 304 -14.26 -39.38 17.14
CA SER A 304 -14.33 -40.34 18.25
C SER A 304 -15.78 -40.74 18.56
N SER A 305 -16.70 -39.77 18.59
CA SER A 305 -18.12 -40.02 18.84
C SER A 305 -18.74 -40.88 17.74
N ASN A 306 -18.38 -40.64 16.47
CA ASN A 306 -18.86 -41.42 15.34
C ASN A 306 -18.33 -42.87 15.36
N ASN A 307 -17.15 -43.09 15.97
CA ASN A 307 -16.56 -44.42 16.19
C ASN A 307 -17.07 -45.12 17.47
N GLY A 308 -18.11 -44.58 18.12
CA GLY A 308 -18.72 -45.19 19.31
C GLY A 308 -18.00 -44.94 20.63
N GLN A 309 -16.97 -44.08 20.65
CA GLN A 309 -16.25 -43.71 21.87
C GLN A 309 -16.92 -42.51 22.54
N LYS A 310 -17.36 -42.67 23.80
CA LYS A 310 -17.83 -41.54 24.64
C LYS A 310 -16.63 -40.84 25.27
N LEU A 311 -16.35 -39.62 24.85
CA LEU A 311 -15.39 -38.74 25.52
C LEU A 311 -16.06 -38.06 26.74
N LEU A 312 -15.31 -37.88 27.83
CA LEU A 312 -15.77 -37.21 29.06
C LEU A 312 -15.91 -35.69 28.92
N ILE A 313 -15.49 -35.14 27.78
CA ILE A 313 -15.49 -33.70 27.50
C ILE A 313 -16.86 -33.31 26.93
N LYS A 314 -17.46 -32.25 27.48
CA LYS A 314 -18.74 -31.71 27.04
C LYS A 314 -18.53 -30.87 25.77
N ASN A 315 -19.37 -31.10 24.78
CA ASN A 315 -19.31 -30.43 23.48
C ASN A 315 -19.56 -28.92 23.61
N SER A 316 -18.81 -28.09 22.89
CA SER A 316 -19.03 -26.63 22.83
C SER A 316 -19.96 -26.22 21.68
N LEU A 317 -20.12 -27.08 20.67
CA LEU A 317 -20.93 -26.83 19.47
C LEU A 317 -22.09 -27.84 19.36
N ASP A 318 -23.26 -27.38 18.90
CA ASP A 318 -24.37 -28.29 18.64
C ASP A 318 -24.21 -28.98 17.28
N HIS A 319 -23.59 -30.16 17.29
CA HIS A 319 -23.37 -30.95 16.06
C HIS A 319 -24.68 -31.35 15.35
N ALA A 320 -25.79 -31.51 16.07
CA ALA A 320 -27.07 -31.86 15.46
C ALA A 320 -27.59 -30.67 14.65
N LYS A 321 -27.56 -29.47 15.26
CA LYS A 321 -27.88 -28.21 14.60
C LYS A 321 -26.97 -27.93 13.40
N ILE A 322 -25.66 -28.13 13.53
CA ILE A 322 -24.72 -27.96 12.40
C ILE A 322 -25.05 -28.91 11.24
N LYS A 323 -25.35 -30.19 11.52
CA LYS A 323 -25.77 -31.15 10.48
C LYS A 323 -27.08 -30.74 9.82
N GLU A 324 -28.03 -30.22 10.59
CA GLU A 324 -29.31 -29.73 10.08
C GLU A 324 -29.11 -28.51 9.17
N GLU A 325 -28.34 -27.51 9.63
CA GLU A 325 -28.01 -26.30 8.87
C GLU A 325 -27.24 -26.64 7.59
N ALA A 326 -26.27 -27.55 7.64
CA ALA A 326 -25.53 -28.01 6.46
C ALA A 326 -26.46 -28.70 5.44
N ARG A 327 -27.36 -29.57 5.88
CA ARG A 327 -28.36 -30.20 5.01
C ARG A 327 -29.30 -29.18 4.39
N ARG A 328 -29.72 -28.18 5.16
CA ARG A 328 -30.59 -27.10 4.67
C ARG A 328 -29.88 -26.26 3.61
N ALA A 329 -28.64 -25.84 3.88
CA ALA A 329 -27.84 -25.08 2.94
C ALA A 329 -27.60 -25.85 1.63
N LEU A 330 -27.29 -27.15 1.70
CA LEU A 330 -27.14 -28.01 0.52
C LEU A 330 -28.43 -28.08 -0.31
N LYS A 331 -29.60 -28.27 0.33
CA LYS A 331 -30.89 -28.25 -0.36
C LYS A 331 -31.20 -26.91 -1.00
N GLU A 332 -30.87 -25.81 -0.35
CA GLU A 332 -31.06 -24.45 -0.90
C GLU A 332 -30.14 -24.22 -2.11
N ILE A 333 -28.88 -24.68 -2.06
CA ILE A 333 -27.93 -24.63 -3.19
C ILE A 333 -28.42 -25.49 -4.36
N GLU A 334 -28.86 -26.73 -4.12
CA GLU A 334 -29.44 -27.60 -5.14
C GLU A 334 -30.67 -26.96 -5.80
N ARG A 335 -31.54 -26.32 -5.01
CA ARG A 335 -32.72 -25.61 -5.52
C ARG A 335 -32.34 -24.39 -6.36
N MET A 336 -31.31 -23.64 -5.98
CA MET A 336 -30.82 -22.49 -6.74
C MET A 336 -30.14 -22.91 -8.06
N ASN A 337 -29.42 -24.03 -8.05
CA ASN A 337 -28.76 -24.58 -9.26
C ASN A 337 -29.73 -25.37 -10.17
N GLY A 338 -30.92 -25.72 -9.67
CA GLY A 338 -31.98 -26.39 -10.41
C GLY A 338 -32.90 -25.48 -11.23
N PHE A 339 -32.76 -24.15 -11.12
CA PHE A 339 -33.34 -23.20 -12.07
C PHE A 339 -32.35 -23.00 -13.22
N LYS A 340 -32.46 -23.85 -14.25
CA LYS A 340 -31.92 -23.59 -15.58
C LYS A 340 -32.95 -22.86 -16.43
#